data_AF-A0A820D5W5-F1
#
_entry.id   AF-A0A820D5W5-F1
#
_cell.length_a   1.000
_cell.length_b   1.000
_cell.length_c   1.000
_cell.angle_alpha   90.00
_cell.angle_beta   90.00
_cell.angle_gamma   90.00
#
_symmetry.space_group_name_H-M   'P 1'
#
loop_
_entity.id
_entity.type
_entity.pdbx_description
1 polymer ?
#
loop_
_entity_poly.entity_id
_entity_poly.type
_entity_poly.pdbx_seq_one_letter_code
_entity_poly.pdbx_strand_id
1 'polypeptide(L)'
;MSTITDIVFNNTIYSPCDDWGLLLHQINGPSSLIEVQNAELIKFMRNFNDLTGCQNHIQENNDKHITLFVDDVNMQAWLLNGSVDVNVDDINIFCRNIYDKEYFKRWKRRQERRIRNIITYDELNRELLLFGMKLIKELCVYFQDDHGILNLLEADYERIRLALINSLSH
;
A
#
# COMPACT_ATOMS: atom_id res chain seq x y z
N MET A 1 -15.08 8.28 -11.55
CA MET A 1 -14.40 7.88 -10.31
C MET A 1 -13.38 6.83 -10.69
N SER A 2 -12.15 6.96 -10.18
CA SER A 2 -11.09 5.97 -10.39
C SER A 2 -11.19 4.89 -9.32
N THR A 3 -10.72 3.70 -9.68
CA THR A 3 -10.75 2.51 -8.85
C THR A 3 -9.32 2.05 -8.59
N ILE A 4 -9.19 1.17 -7.61
CA ILE A 4 -7.92 0.56 -7.28
C ILE A 4 -7.27 -0.20 -8.46
N THR A 5 -8.07 -0.70 -9.42
CA THR A 5 -7.56 -1.37 -10.61
C THR A 5 -6.93 -0.42 -11.64
N ASP A 6 -7.16 0.88 -11.52
CA ASP A 6 -6.62 1.90 -12.43
C ASP A 6 -5.17 2.32 -12.07
N ILE A 7 -4.64 1.83 -10.95
CA ILE A 7 -3.27 2.15 -10.52
C ILE A 7 -2.27 1.39 -11.40
N VAL A 8 -1.41 2.14 -12.09
CA VAL A 8 -0.32 1.60 -12.92
C VAL A 8 1.01 1.83 -12.21
N PHE A 9 1.69 0.74 -11.83
CA PHE A 9 2.98 0.81 -11.15
C PHE A 9 4.08 1.35 -12.07
N ASN A 10 4.81 2.37 -11.60
CA ASN A 10 5.93 2.93 -12.35
C ASN A 10 7.21 2.11 -12.09
N ASN A 11 7.45 1.16 -12.99
CA ASN A 11 8.62 0.27 -12.93
C ASN A 11 9.97 1.01 -13.04
N THR A 12 10.02 2.21 -13.61
CA THR A 12 11.28 2.92 -13.80
C THR A 12 11.78 3.55 -12.51
N ILE A 13 10.88 4.17 -11.74
CA ILE A 13 11.26 4.92 -10.53
C ILE A 13 11.26 4.00 -9.31
N TYR A 14 10.24 3.15 -9.15
CA TYR A 14 10.03 2.43 -7.89
C TYR A 14 10.60 1.01 -7.89
N SER A 15 10.72 0.35 -9.04
CA SER A 15 11.23 -1.03 -9.10
C SER A 15 12.69 -1.18 -8.62
N PRO A 16 13.63 -0.25 -8.89
CA PRO A 16 15.01 -0.38 -8.43
C PRO A 16 15.16 -0.31 -6.91
N CYS A 17 14.20 0.31 -6.22
CA CYS A 17 14.28 0.64 -4.80
C CYS A 17 14.15 -0.60 -3.93
N ASP A 18 14.72 -0.56 -2.72
CA ASP A 18 14.63 -1.66 -1.78
C ASP A 18 13.28 -1.68 -1.04
N ASP A 19 12.69 -0.50 -0.81
CA ASP A 19 11.38 -0.35 -0.19
C ASP A 19 10.24 -0.43 -1.22
N TRP A 20 9.36 -1.41 -1.06
CA TRP A 20 8.22 -1.65 -1.95
C TRP A 20 6.88 -1.50 -1.24
N GLY A 21 5.94 -0.83 -1.90
CA GLY A 21 4.54 -0.76 -1.49
C GLY A 21 3.69 -1.74 -2.28
N LEU A 22 3.07 -2.70 -1.59
CA LEU A 22 2.13 -3.65 -2.20
C LEU A 22 0.71 -3.39 -1.73
N LEU A 23 -0.25 -3.57 -2.61
CA LEU A 23 -1.66 -3.42 -2.30
C LEU A 23 -2.45 -4.65 -2.75
N LEU A 24 -3.05 -5.36 -1.80
CA LEU A 24 -3.80 -6.60 -2.00
C LEU A 24 -5.28 -6.39 -1.63
N HIS A 25 -6.16 -6.37 -2.63
CA HIS A 25 -7.52 -5.84 -2.46
C HIS A 25 -8.66 -6.80 -2.83
N GLN A 26 -8.37 -8.01 -3.31
CA GLN A 26 -9.41 -9.00 -3.60
C GLN A 26 -8.88 -10.43 -3.45
N ILE A 27 -9.77 -11.35 -3.06
CA ILE A 27 -9.65 -12.80 -3.22
C ILE A 27 -11.02 -13.26 -3.71
N ASN A 28 -11.08 -13.95 -4.86
CA ASN A 28 -12.21 -14.72 -5.38
C ASN A 28 -13.61 -14.25 -4.95
N GLY A 29 -14.23 -13.40 -5.76
CA GLY A 29 -15.60 -12.90 -5.56
C GLY A 29 -15.92 -11.76 -6.54
N PRO A 30 -17.17 -11.29 -6.62
CA PRO A 30 -17.48 -10.09 -7.38
C PRO A 30 -16.70 -8.90 -6.80
N SER A 31 -15.96 -8.20 -7.65
CA SER A 31 -15.22 -6.99 -7.31
C SER A 31 -16.18 -6.01 -6.63
N SER A 32 -16.02 -5.81 -5.33
CA SER A 32 -16.48 -4.56 -4.73
C SER A 32 -15.57 -3.49 -5.31
N LEU A 33 -16.14 -2.52 -6.04
CA LEU A 33 -15.41 -1.38 -6.55
C LEU A 33 -14.82 -0.63 -5.36
N ILE A 34 -13.50 -0.69 -5.19
CA ILE A 34 -12.79 0.11 -4.19
C ILE A 34 -12.41 1.41 -4.88
N GLU A 35 -13.15 2.45 -4.57
CA GLU A 35 -12.93 3.78 -5.12
C GLU A 35 -11.72 4.43 -4.45
N VAL A 36 -10.83 4.97 -5.26
CA VAL A 36 -9.64 5.68 -4.80
C VAL A 36 -9.55 6.98 -5.58
N GLN A 37 -9.72 8.11 -4.89
CA GLN A 37 -9.86 9.42 -5.55
C GLN A 37 -8.61 9.84 -6.32
N ASN A 38 -7.42 9.47 -5.84
CA ASN A 38 -6.13 9.88 -6.42
C ASN A 38 -5.34 8.67 -6.95
N ALA A 39 -6.02 7.69 -7.57
CA ALA A 39 -5.40 6.45 -8.03
C ALA A 39 -4.15 6.68 -8.91
N GLU A 40 -4.16 7.71 -9.76
CA GLU A 40 -3.05 8.08 -10.63
C GLU A 40 -1.80 8.57 -9.88
N LEU A 41 -1.96 9.06 -8.66
CA LEU A 41 -0.83 9.50 -7.81
C LEU A 41 -0.20 8.32 -7.04
N ILE A 42 -0.85 7.15 -7.03
CA ILE A 42 -0.47 5.99 -6.22
C ILE A 42 0.38 4.99 -7.05
N LYS A 43 1.02 5.45 -8.12
CA LYS A 43 1.90 4.68 -9.02
C LYS A 43 3.13 4.03 -8.35
N PHE A 44 3.36 4.30 -7.06
CA PHE A 44 4.35 3.63 -6.22
C PHE A 44 3.86 2.31 -5.60
N MET A 45 2.56 2.01 -5.70
CA MET A 45 1.99 0.75 -5.24
C MET A 45 1.89 -0.24 -6.39
N ARG A 46 2.31 -1.47 -6.13
CA ARG A 46 2.01 -2.60 -7.02
C ARG A 46 0.76 -3.32 -6.51
N ASN A 47 -0.21 -3.47 -7.41
CA ASN A 47 -1.53 -3.96 -7.05
C ASN A 47 -1.71 -5.44 -7.37
N PHE A 48 -2.38 -6.14 -6.46
CA PHE A 48 -2.72 -7.55 -6.57
C PHE A 48 -4.21 -7.73 -6.23
N ASN A 49 -4.88 -8.49 -7.09
CA ASN A 49 -6.29 -8.88 -6.93
C ASN A 49 -6.43 -10.35 -6.54
N ASP A 50 -5.32 -11.02 -6.24
CA ASP A 50 -5.28 -12.39 -5.79
C ASP A 50 -4.13 -12.60 -4.78
N LEU A 51 -4.40 -13.42 -3.77
CA LEU A 51 -3.46 -13.70 -2.68
C LEU A 51 -2.21 -14.44 -3.17
N THR A 52 -2.39 -15.42 -4.06
CA THR A 52 -1.32 -16.29 -4.52
C THR A 52 -0.28 -15.52 -5.33
N GLY A 53 -0.70 -14.66 -6.25
CA GLY A 53 0.16 -13.78 -7.03
C GLY A 53 0.93 -12.81 -6.15
N CYS A 54 0.26 -12.22 -5.13
CA CYS A 54 0.92 -11.36 -4.15
C CYS A 54 2.00 -12.12 -3.35
N GLN A 55 1.69 -13.32 -2.87
CA GLN A 55 2.63 -14.16 -2.12
C GLN A 55 3.83 -14.58 -2.97
N ASN A 56 3.59 -15.07 -4.19
CA ASN A 56 4.67 -15.44 -5.11
C ASN A 56 5.59 -14.25 -5.37
N HIS A 57 4.99 -13.06 -5.58
CA HIS A 57 5.76 -11.85 -5.81
C HIS A 57 6.64 -11.45 -4.62
N ILE A 58 6.12 -11.54 -3.39
CA ILE A 58 6.89 -11.30 -2.17
C ILE A 58 8.06 -12.28 -2.04
N GLN A 59 7.84 -13.55 -2.35
CA GLN A 59 8.85 -14.61 -2.26
C GLN A 59 9.96 -14.46 -3.31
N GLU A 60 9.61 -14.03 -4.52
CA GLU A 60 10.55 -13.77 -5.61
C GLU A 60 11.43 -12.53 -5.36
N ASN A 61 11.02 -11.63 -4.45
CA ASN A 61 11.70 -10.37 -4.14
C ASN A 61 12.09 -10.33 -2.65
N ASN A 62 12.77 -11.38 -2.18
CA ASN A 62 13.15 -11.55 -0.78
C ASN A 62 14.23 -10.56 -0.29
N ASP A 63 14.88 -9.86 -1.21
CA ASP A 63 15.83 -8.78 -0.99
C ASP A 63 15.15 -7.42 -0.71
N LYS A 64 13.83 -7.33 -0.91
CA LYS A 64 13.05 -6.09 -0.75
C LYS A 64 12.39 -5.98 0.62
N HIS A 65 12.28 -4.76 1.11
CA HIS A 65 11.54 -4.36 2.32
C HIS A 65 10.10 -4.01 1.94
N ILE A 66 9.13 -4.81 2.40
CA ILE A 66 7.76 -4.72 1.90
C ILE A 66 6.81 -4.10 2.93
N THR A 67 6.15 -3.01 2.52
CA THR A 67 4.95 -2.49 3.18
C THR A 67 3.71 -2.96 2.44
N LEU A 68 2.88 -3.75 3.11
CA LEU A 68 1.68 -4.35 2.54
C LEU A 68 0.40 -3.63 3.02
N PHE A 69 -0.38 -3.12 2.09
CA PHE A 69 -1.77 -2.71 2.32
C PHE A 69 -2.68 -3.85 1.92
N VAL A 70 -3.46 -4.38 2.86
CA VAL A 70 -4.26 -5.59 2.64
C VAL A 70 -5.68 -5.42 3.12
N ASP A 71 -6.62 -5.82 2.27
CA ASP A 71 -8.04 -5.90 2.61
C ASP A 71 -8.25 -6.88 3.77
N ASP A 72 -9.21 -6.58 4.63
CA ASP A 72 -9.51 -7.38 5.81
C ASP A 72 -9.88 -8.84 5.50
N VAL A 73 -10.61 -9.10 4.41
CA VAL A 73 -10.92 -10.46 3.94
C VAL A 73 -9.64 -11.19 3.49
N ASN A 74 -8.75 -10.47 2.82
CA ASN A 74 -7.48 -11.04 2.35
C ASN A 74 -6.54 -11.36 3.51
N MET A 75 -6.50 -10.48 4.51
CA MET A 75 -5.74 -10.72 5.72
C MET A 75 -6.25 -11.95 6.46
N GLN A 76 -7.57 -12.10 6.61
CA GLN A 76 -8.16 -13.32 7.19
C GLN A 76 -7.72 -14.59 6.45
N ALA A 77 -7.83 -14.60 5.12
CA ALA A 77 -7.44 -15.75 4.31
C ALA A 77 -5.95 -16.07 4.45
N TRP A 78 -5.08 -15.05 4.42
CA TRP A 78 -3.64 -15.22 4.60
C TRP A 78 -3.30 -15.86 5.95
N LEU A 79 -3.93 -15.37 7.02
CA LEU A 79 -3.72 -15.88 8.38
C LEU A 79 -4.20 -17.32 8.59
N LEU A 80 -5.23 -17.74 7.85
CA LEU A 80 -5.69 -19.13 7.86
C LEU A 80 -4.73 -20.06 7.11
N ASN A 81 -4.07 -19.55 6.06
CA ASN A 81 -3.18 -20.32 5.21
C ASN A 81 -1.73 -20.41 5.71
N GLY A 82 -1.35 -19.59 6.70
CA GLY A 82 -0.03 -19.69 7.34
C GLY A 82 0.52 -18.36 7.84
N SER A 83 1.85 -18.29 7.97
CA SER A 83 2.57 -17.08 8.37
C SER A 83 2.79 -16.15 7.18
N VAL A 84 2.76 -14.86 7.43
CA VAL A 84 3.25 -13.85 6.47
C VAL A 84 4.76 -14.00 6.31
N ASP A 85 5.25 -13.84 5.08
CA ASP A 85 6.67 -13.95 4.73
C ASP A 85 7.54 -12.98 5.56
N VAL A 86 8.84 -13.28 5.65
CA VAL A 86 9.76 -12.61 6.57
C VAL A 86 10.19 -11.22 6.12
N ASN A 87 10.11 -10.92 4.82
CA ASN A 87 10.48 -9.64 4.21
C ASN A 87 9.34 -8.62 4.19
N VAL A 88 8.19 -8.95 4.79
CA VAL A 88 7.10 -8.00 5.04
C VAL A 88 7.31 -7.33 6.39
N ASP A 89 7.75 -6.08 6.36
CA ASP A 89 8.09 -5.30 7.54
C ASP A 89 6.83 -4.70 8.19
N ASP A 90 5.97 -4.09 7.36
CA ASP A 90 4.78 -3.37 7.80
C ASP A 90 3.53 -3.88 7.08
N ILE A 91 2.46 -4.10 7.85
CA ILE A 91 1.13 -4.47 7.34
C ILE A 91 0.10 -3.42 7.77
N ASN A 92 -0.58 -2.84 6.79
CA ASN A 92 -1.71 -1.94 6.96
C ASN A 92 -2.99 -2.65 6.52
N ILE A 93 -3.87 -2.96 7.46
CA ILE A 93 -5.14 -3.64 7.17
C ILE A 93 -6.19 -2.56 6.91
N PHE A 94 -6.85 -2.60 5.76
CA PHE A 94 -7.96 -1.70 5.46
C PHE A 94 -9.28 -2.48 5.47
N CYS A 95 -10.23 -1.99 6.26
CA CYS A 95 -11.49 -2.65 6.57
C CYS A 95 -12.68 -1.89 5.98
N ARG A 96 -13.70 -2.62 5.53
CA ARG A 96 -14.92 -2.01 4.95
C ARG A 96 -15.66 -1.09 5.91
N ASN A 97 -15.71 -1.48 7.19
CA ASN A 97 -16.46 -0.74 8.20
C ASN A 97 -15.74 -0.74 9.56
N ILE A 98 -16.29 0.03 10.50
CA ILE A 98 -15.74 0.20 11.84
C ILE A 98 -15.75 -1.09 12.68
N TYR A 99 -16.72 -1.99 12.46
CA TYR A 99 -16.81 -3.23 13.22
C TYR A 99 -15.66 -4.17 12.88
N ASP A 100 -15.31 -4.28 11.61
CA ASP A 100 -14.17 -5.08 11.14
C ASP A 100 -12.85 -4.48 11.65
N LYS A 101 -12.70 -3.15 11.63
CA LYS A 101 -11.56 -2.45 12.23
C LYS A 101 -11.40 -2.79 13.72
N GLU A 102 -12.50 -2.81 14.49
CA GLU A 102 -12.46 -3.20 15.91
C GLU A 102 -12.15 -4.68 16.13
N TYR A 103 -12.64 -5.57 15.27
CA TYR A 103 -12.28 -6.99 15.29
C TYR A 103 -10.77 -7.18 15.12
N PHE A 104 -10.18 -6.56 14.08
CA PHE A 104 -8.75 -6.65 13.81
C PHE A 104 -7.90 -5.96 14.87
N LYS A 105 -8.38 -4.87 15.51
CA LYS A 105 -7.65 -4.25 16.63
C LYS A 105 -7.47 -5.19 17.81
N ARG A 106 -8.47 -6.03 18.11
CA ARG A 106 -8.35 -7.08 19.13
C ARG A 106 -7.33 -8.14 18.71
N TRP A 107 -7.25 -8.42 17.42
CA TRP A 107 -6.33 -9.38 16.83
C TRP A 107 -4.88 -8.88 16.77
N LYS A 108 -4.67 -7.58 16.50
CA LYS A 108 -3.36 -6.90 16.46
C LYS A 108 -2.50 -7.18 17.70
N ARG A 109 -3.11 -7.31 18.88
CA ARG A 109 -2.43 -7.67 20.14
C ARG A 109 -1.65 -8.98 20.07
N ARG A 110 -1.98 -9.88 19.13
CA ARG A 110 -1.31 -11.18 18.93
C ARG A 110 -0.20 -11.16 17.88
N GLN A 111 -0.16 -10.14 17.01
CA GLN A 111 0.80 -10.00 15.90
C GLN A 111 1.36 -8.56 15.84
N GLU A 112 1.55 -7.97 17.02
CA GLU A 112 1.76 -6.53 17.21
C GLU A 112 3.02 -5.99 16.54
N ARG A 113 3.98 -6.88 16.24
CA ARG A 113 5.26 -6.51 15.63
C ARG A 113 5.18 -6.16 14.14
N ARG A 114 4.15 -6.63 13.42
CA ARG A 114 4.05 -6.45 11.95
C ARG A 114 2.83 -5.66 11.51
N ILE A 115 1.72 -5.71 12.26
CA ILE A 115 0.52 -4.92 11.93
C ILE A 115 0.73 -3.47 12.40
N ARG A 116 1.06 -2.59 11.45
CA ARG A 116 1.31 -1.18 11.71
C ARG A 116 0.01 -0.45 12.00
N ASN A 117 -0.91 -0.43 11.03
CA ASN A 117 -2.20 0.25 11.14
C ASN A 117 -3.37 -0.66 10.78
N ILE A 118 -4.54 -0.31 11.32
CA ILE A 118 -5.84 -0.85 10.90
C ILE A 118 -6.74 0.33 10.64
N ILE A 119 -7.17 0.49 9.39
CA ILE A 119 -7.84 1.67 8.87
C ILE A 119 -9.17 1.27 8.22
N THR A 120 -10.08 2.22 8.03
CA THR A 120 -11.29 1.99 7.23
C THR A 120 -11.01 2.25 5.74
N TYR A 121 -11.89 1.77 4.86
CA TYR A 121 -11.82 2.08 3.43
C TYR A 121 -11.81 3.59 3.14
N ASP A 122 -12.61 4.37 3.88
CA ASP A 122 -12.64 5.82 3.74
C ASP A 122 -11.30 6.49 4.12
N GLU A 123 -10.51 5.84 4.98
CA GLU A 123 -9.18 6.29 5.38
C GLU A 123 -8.09 5.84 4.38
N LEU A 124 -8.37 4.86 3.49
CA LEU A 124 -7.38 4.21 2.62
C LEU A 124 -6.64 5.20 1.72
N ASN A 125 -7.36 6.05 0.99
CA ASN A 125 -6.77 7.02 0.08
C ASN A 125 -5.79 7.96 0.81
N ARG A 126 -6.17 8.44 2.00
CA ARG A 126 -5.31 9.31 2.82
C ARG A 126 -4.04 8.60 3.26
N GLU A 127 -4.14 7.35 3.71
CA GLU A 127 -3.00 6.57 4.19
C GLU A 127 -2.06 6.16 3.05
N LEU A 128 -2.58 5.85 1.87
CA LEU A 128 -1.77 5.61 0.67
C LEU A 128 -0.98 6.87 0.28
N LEU A 129 -1.60 8.05 0.29
CA LEU A 129 -0.90 9.32 0.02
C LEU A 129 0.20 9.59 1.06
N LEU A 130 -0.09 9.39 2.35
CA LEU A 130 0.92 9.55 3.42
C LEU A 130 2.11 8.60 3.25
N PHE A 131 1.84 7.34 2.93
CA PHE A 131 2.88 6.36 2.61
C PHE A 131 3.71 6.80 1.40
N GLY A 132 3.05 7.24 0.31
CA GLY A 132 3.72 7.76 -0.87
C GLY A 132 4.65 8.94 -0.58
N MET A 133 4.21 9.90 0.27
CA MET A 133 5.07 11.02 0.70
C MET A 133 6.30 10.55 1.48
N LYS A 134 6.14 9.54 2.34
CA LYS A 134 7.25 8.97 3.11
C LYS A 134 8.25 8.30 2.16
N LEU A 135 7.76 7.40 1.31
CA LEU A 135 8.58 6.66 0.37
C LEU A 135 9.35 7.61 -0.55
N ILE A 136 8.70 8.61 -1.14
CA ILE A 136 9.39 9.56 -2.03
C ILE A 136 10.53 10.29 -1.32
N LYS A 137 10.38 10.67 -0.04
CA LYS A 137 11.48 11.29 0.72
C LYS A 137 12.67 10.35 0.87
N GLU A 138 12.42 9.07 1.10
CA GLU A 138 13.46 8.04 1.19
C GLU A 138 14.15 7.87 -0.18
N LEU A 139 13.38 7.88 -1.27
CA LEU A 139 13.91 7.80 -2.63
C LEU A 139 14.74 9.00 -3.05
N CYS A 140 14.40 10.21 -2.58
CA CYS A 140 15.24 11.37 -2.84
C CYS A 140 16.65 11.22 -2.25
N VAL A 141 16.80 10.47 -1.15
CA VAL A 141 18.12 10.15 -0.59
C VAL A 141 18.82 9.11 -1.46
N TYR A 142 18.10 8.08 -1.91
CA TYR A 142 18.64 7.02 -2.76
C TYR A 142 19.13 7.54 -4.13
N PHE A 143 18.38 8.44 -4.74
CA PHE A 143 18.69 9.03 -6.05
C PHE A 143 19.38 10.40 -5.96
N GLN A 144 20.08 10.71 -4.87
CA GLN A 144 20.69 12.03 -4.63
C GLN A 144 21.60 12.54 -5.76
N ASP A 145 22.19 11.62 -6.54
CA ASP A 145 23.11 11.92 -7.65
C ASP A 145 22.41 11.97 -9.03
N ASP A 146 21.15 11.55 -9.13
CA ASP A 146 20.36 11.60 -10.37
C ASP A 146 19.36 12.75 -10.32
N HIS A 147 19.81 13.93 -10.77
CA HIS A 147 18.98 15.13 -10.84
C HIS A 147 17.71 14.97 -11.69
N GLY A 148 17.71 14.07 -12.69
CA GLY A 148 16.54 13.81 -13.51
C GLY A 148 15.44 13.12 -12.70
N ILE A 149 15.79 12.05 -11.98
CA ILE A 149 14.87 11.32 -11.11
C ILE A 149 14.43 12.17 -9.92
N LEU A 150 15.35 12.94 -9.31
CA LEU A 150 15.01 13.85 -8.21
C LEU A 150 13.92 14.84 -8.58
N ASN A 151 14.03 15.50 -9.73
CA ASN A 151 13.02 16.46 -10.19
C ASN A 151 11.64 15.78 -10.37
N LEU A 152 11.62 14.53 -10.83
CA LEU A 152 10.38 13.76 -10.98
C LEU A 152 9.78 13.38 -9.61
N LEU A 153 10.63 12.94 -8.67
CA LEU A 153 10.23 12.61 -7.30
C LEU A 153 9.69 13.83 -6.56
N GLU A 154 10.34 14.99 -6.66
CA GLU A 154 9.88 16.24 -6.06
C GLU A 154 8.52 16.68 -6.63
N ALA A 155 8.34 16.56 -7.95
CA ALA A 155 7.07 16.85 -8.59
C ALA A 155 5.95 15.90 -8.12
N ASP A 156 6.25 14.60 -8.00
CA ASP A 156 5.31 13.62 -7.47
C ASP A 156 4.97 13.90 -5.99
N TYR A 157 5.97 14.26 -5.18
CA TYR A 157 5.80 14.63 -3.77
C TYR A 157 4.84 15.81 -3.62
N GLU A 158 5.03 16.88 -4.40
CA GLU A 158 4.16 18.05 -4.34
C GLU A 158 2.73 17.75 -4.80
N ARG A 159 2.56 16.90 -5.83
CA ARG A 159 1.22 16.45 -6.25
C ARG A 159 0.51 15.67 -5.16
N ILE A 160 1.20 14.74 -4.51
CA ILE A 160 0.65 13.96 -3.39
C ILE A 160 0.34 14.88 -2.20
N ARG A 161 1.24 15.83 -1.88
CA ARG A 161 1.04 16.80 -0.79
C ARG A 161 -0.22 17.64 -1.00
N LEU A 162 -0.42 18.16 -2.20
CA LEU A 162 -1.61 18.93 -2.55
C LEU A 162 -2.89 18.09 -2.47
N ALA A 163 -2.86 16.85 -2.97
CA ALA A 163 -3.98 15.92 -2.88
C ALA A 163 -4.34 15.61 -1.42
N LEU A 164 -3.33 15.43 -0.56
CA LEU A 164 -3.53 15.21 0.88
C LEU A 164 -4.16 16.42 1.57
N ILE A 165 -3.70 17.64 1.28
CA ILE A 165 -4.28 18.89 1.83
C ILE A 165 -5.76 19.02 1.42
N ASN A 166 -6.07 18.76 0.16
CA ASN A 166 -7.43 18.83 -0.35
C ASN A 166 -8.33 17.76 0.29
N SER A 167 -7.80 16.58 0.60
CA SER A 167 -8.53 15.52 1.30
C SER A 167 -8.89 15.85 2.75
N LEU A 168 -8.25 16.85 3.37
CA LEU A 168 -8.54 17.30 4.74
C LEU A 168 -9.58 18.43 4.79
N SER A 169 -9.92 19.01 3.64
CA SER A 169 -10.82 20.17 3.53
C SER A 169 -12.29 19.77 3.30
N HIS A 170 -12.56 18.47 3.30
CA HIS A 170 -13.87 17.83 3.12
C HIS A 170 -14.17 16.92 4.32
#